data_AF-A0A821JFC8-F1
#
_entry.id   AF-A0A821JFC8-F1
#
_cell.length_a   1.000
_cell.length_b   1.000
_cell.length_c   1.000
_cell.angle_alpha   90.00
_cell.angle_beta   90.00
_cell.angle_gamma   90.00
#
_symmetry.space_group_name_H-M   'P 1'
#
loop_
_entity.id
_entity.type
_entity.pdbx_description
1 polymer ?
#
loop_
_entity_poly.entity_id
_entity_poly.type
_entity_poly.pdbx_seq_one_letter_code
_entity_poly.pdbx_strand_id
1 'polypeptide(L)'
;MRTYLHIGQYVEARDKFEKCLQKNTDAADLISKQQQRSSLSQEKILNDIISYLESSLPLKYSIKCQYLAAQQIRQAGQTRTSLKYLNSLSTMPRLSDQPNKAIHDEILFYLTTYSDDAHLLDYYIRHEFHTQAFEYKCSLTVFRDHIYMPLLKRNHIKHLFNYILSHNNNNSFTHHLKFICTYLNEQEMYHSLQQLQLFMNDFTNAAITSIKLFTLNRTTYLDLFEKRLNYLRNALECFQQGKIDTEQTMMKIQ
;
A
#
# COMPACT_ATOMS: atom_id res chain seq x y z
N MET A 1 36.82 7.61 -21.22
CA MET A 1 36.52 8.43 -20.02
C MET A 1 35.30 7.83 -19.33
N ARG A 2 35.40 7.48 -18.04
CA ARG A 2 34.22 7.09 -17.25
C ARG A 2 33.40 8.35 -17.00
N THR A 3 32.33 8.56 -17.76
CA THR A 3 31.37 9.64 -17.51
C THR A 3 30.55 9.26 -16.29
N TYR A 4 30.88 9.86 -15.15
CA TYR A 4 30.06 9.77 -13.94
C TYR A 4 28.71 10.42 -14.24
N LEU A 5 27.62 9.73 -13.90
CA LEU A 5 26.27 10.27 -14.04
C LEU A 5 26.08 11.39 -13.01
N HIS A 6 25.62 12.55 -13.46
CA HIS A 6 25.22 13.62 -12.56
C HIS A 6 23.73 13.49 -12.17
N ILE A 7 23.39 13.98 -10.99
CA ILE A 7 22.01 13.99 -10.48
C ILE A 7 21.10 14.73 -11.48
N GLY A 8 20.01 14.08 -11.92
CA GLY A 8 19.03 14.64 -12.85
C GLY A 8 19.11 14.15 -14.30
N GLN A 9 20.13 13.35 -14.67
CA GLN A 9 20.27 12.77 -16.01
C GLN A 9 19.63 11.37 -16.10
N TYR A 10 18.29 11.30 -16.03
CA TYR A 10 17.56 10.02 -15.97
C TYR A 10 17.64 9.19 -17.27
N VAL A 11 17.61 9.85 -18.44
CA VAL A 11 17.66 9.18 -19.76
C VAL A 11 19.00 8.48 -19.99
N GLU A 12 20.11 9.17 -19.72
CA GLU A 12 21.45 8.58 -19.85
C GLU A 12 21.69 7.45 -18.84
N ALA A 13 21.07 7.55 -17.65
CA ALA A 13 21.10 6.49 -16.66
C ALA A 13 20.36 5.25 -17.19
N ARG A 14 19.16 5.45 -17.75
CA ARG A 14 18.33 4.38 -18.34
C ARG A 14 19.08 3.61 -19.43
N ASP A 15 19.71 4.30 -20.37
CA ASP A 15 20.48 3.67 -21.45
C ASP A 15 21.68 2.85 -20.95
N LYS A 16 22.26 3.24 -19.81
CA LYS A 16 23.34 2.51 -19.15
C LYS A 16 22.81 1.31 -18.36
N PHE A 17 21.66 1.45 -17.70
CA PHE A 17 21.03 0.39 -16.92
C PHE A 17 20.41 -0.69 -17.82
N GLU A 18 19.79 -0.34 -18.94
CA GLU A 18 19.23 -1.31 -19.90
C GLU A 18 20.31 -2.23 -20.49
N LYS A 19 21.55 -1.76 -20.59
CA LYS A 19 22.69 -2.59 -21.03
C LYS A 19 23.21 -3.54 -19.94
N CYS A 20 22.89 -3.27 -18.67
CA CYS A 20 23.45 -3.97 -17.51
C CYS A 20 22.42 -4.81 -16.75
N LEU A 21 21.12 -4.50 -16.88
CA LEU A 21 20.00 -5.16 -16.23
C LEU A 21 19.20 -5.94 -17.27
N GLN A 22 18.85 -7.18 -16.96
CA GLN A 22 17.99 -8.01 -17.80
C GLN A 22 16.52 -7.70 -17.47
N LYS A 23 15.68 -7.55 -18.49
CA LYS A 23 14.23 -7.30 -18.30
C LYS A 23 13.57 -8.54 -17.72
N ASN A 24 12.60 -8.35 -16.83
CA ASN A 24 11.76 -9.44 -16.32
C ASN A 24 10.73 -9.84 -17.40
N THR A 25 11.20 -10.46 -18.48
CA THR A 25 10.32 -11.09 -19.47
C THR A 25 10.42 -12.59 -19.29
N ASP A 26 9.28 -13.21 -18.96
CA ASP A 26 8.99 -14.64 -18.91
C ASP A 26 10.22 -15.55 -18.98
N ALA A 27 10.66 -15.96 -17.79
CA ALA A 27 11.79 -16.83 -17.51
C ALA A 27 11.66 -18.28 -18.05
N ALA A 28 11.32 -18.46 -19.33
CA ALA A 28 11.20 -19.78 -19.94
C ALA A 28 12.21 -20.05 -21.07
N ASP A 29 12.63 -19.07 -21.87
CA ASP A 29 13.53 -19.35 -22.99
C ASP A 29 14.80 -18.50 -22.93
N LEU A 30 15.95 -19.18 -22.98
CA LEU A 30 17.34 -18.69 -23.05
C LEU A 30 18.18 -18.82 -21.78
N ILE A 31 18.09 -19.96 -21.08
CA ILE A 31 19.26 -20.49 -20.39
C ILE A 31 20.22 -21.07 -21.45
N SER A 32 21.19 -20.28 -21.91
CA SER A 32 22.44 -20.86 -22.39
C SER A 32 23.66 -19.94 -22.19
N LYS A 33 24.49 -20.39 -21.23
CA LYS A 33 25.96 -20.32 -21.23
C LYS A 33 26.62 -18.93 -21.20
N GLN A 34 26.74 -18.31 -20.01
CA GLN A 34 28.03 -17.76 -19.48
C GLN A 34 27.95 -16.95 -18.16
N GLN A 35 26.83 -16.88 -17.46
CA GLN A 35 26.72 -16.00 -16.28
C GLN A 35 26.07 -16.73 -15.11
N GLN A 36 26.90 -17.27 -14.20
CA GLN A 36 26.45 -17.83 -12.92
C GLN A 36 27.11 -17.16 -11.70
N ARG A 37 28.09 -16.26 -11.90
CA ARG A 37 28.67 -15.43 -10.82
C ARG A 37 28.27 -13.95 -10.88
N SER A 38 27.93 -13.43 -12.06
CA SER A 38 27.43 -12.05 -12.22
C SER A 38 25.94 -11.94 -11.87
N SER A 39 25.14 -12.97 -12.11
CA SER A 39 23.68 -12.97 -11.92
C SER A 39 23.29 -12.78 -10.45
N LEU A 40 23.94 -13.49 -9.51
CA LEU A 40 23.71 -13.30 -8.07
C LEU A 40 24.10 -11.90 -7.56
N SER A 41 25.18 -11.33 -8.10
CA SER A 41 25.59 -9.97 -7.73
C SER A 41 24.71 -8.90 -8.39
N GLN A 42 24.24 -9.15 -9.62
CA GLN A 42 23.31 -8.30 -10.34
C GLN A 42 21.92 -8.33 -9.69
N GLU A 43 21.42 -9.51 -9.29
CA GLU A 43 20.19 -9.67 -8.51
C GLU A 43 20.29 -8.97 -7.16
N LYS A 44 21.42 -9.08 -6.46
CA LYS A 44 21.61 -8.37 -5.19
C LYS A 44 21.62 -6.85 -5.36
N ILE A 45 22.33 -6.34 -6.37
CA ILE A 45 22.36 -4.90 -6.69
C ILE A 45 20.97 -4.44 -7.13
N LEU A 46 20.25 -5.23 -7.92
CA LEU A 46 18.89 -4.93 -8.34
C LEU A 46 17.94 -4.88 -7.15
N ASN A 47 18.02 -5.84 -6.23
CA ASN A 47 17.23 -5.87 -5.00
C ASN A 47 17.58 -4.70 -4.07
N ASP A 48 18.87 -4.33 -3.97
CA ASP A 48 19.30 -3.16 -3.21
C ASP A 48 18.74 -1.88 -3.84
N ILE A 49 18.77 -1.75 -5.17
CA ILE A 49 18.17 -0.62 -5.91
C ILE A 49 16.65 -0.60 -5.69
N ILE A 50 15.95 -1.72 -5.88
CA ILE A 50 14.51 -1.83 -5.65
C ILE A 50 14.18 -1.43 -4.22
N SER A 51 14.89 -1.96 -3.22
CA SER A 51 14.69 -1.60 -1.82
C SER A 51 14.92 -0.10 -1.55
N TYR A 52 15.88 0.52 -2.23
CA TYR A 52 16.11 1.96 -2.13
C TYR A 52 14.97 2.76 -2.79
N LEU A 53 14.48 2.31 -3.94
CA LEU A 53 13.34 2.91 -4.62
C LEU A 53 12.06 2.78 -3.78
N GLU A 54 11.85 1.65 -3.11
CA GLU A 54 10.72 1.38 -2.23
C GLU A 54 10.79 2.08 -0.86
N SER A 55 12.00 2.25 -0.32
CA SER A 55 12.24 2.96 0.95
C SER A 55 12.35 4.46 0.78
N SER A 56 12.39 4.95 -0.46
CA SER A 56 12.33 6.38 -0.74
C SER A 56 11.09 6.98 -0.06
N LEU A 57 11.31 7.99 0.78
CA LEU A 57 10.24 8.58 1.58
C LEU A 57 9.11 9.05 0.67
N PRO A 58 7.84 8.96 1.10
CA PRO A 58 6.72 9.48 0.33
C PRO A 58 7.05 10.92 -0.09
N LEU A 59 6.90 11.24 -1.38
CA LEU A 59 7.30 12.54 -1.95
C LEU A 59 6.67 13.73 -1.20
N LYS A 60 5.51 13.50 -0.54
CA LYS A 60 4.83 14.45 0.36
C LYS A 60 5.57 14.71 1.68
N TYR A 61 6.26 13.71 2.23
CA TYR A 61 7.04 13.82 3.47
C TYR A 61 8.42 14.45 3.26
N SER A 62 9.03 14.29 2.09
CA SER A 62 10.35 14.89 1.77
C SER A 62 10.32 16.42 1.95
N ILE A 63 9.25 17.08 1.53
CA ILE A 63 9.07 18.53 1.67
C ILE A 63 8.87 18.93 3.16
N LYS A 64 8.07 18.17 3.91
CA LYS A 64 7.80 18.45 5.33
C LYS A 64 9.03 18.23 6.21
N CYS A 65 9.79 17.16 5.95
CA CYS A 65 11.04 16.87 6.66
C CYS A 65 12.13 17.88 6.33
N GLN A 66 12.27 18.32 5.07
CA GLN A 66 13.20 19.39 4.70
C GLN A 66 12.81 20.73 5.33
N TYR A 67 11.51 21.06 5.37
CA TYR A 67 11.02 22.27 6.01
C TYR A 67 11.26 22.27 7.53
N LEU A 68 10.94 21.17 8.21
CA LEU A 68 11.13 21.01 9.66
C LEU A 68 12.61 20.97 10.03
N ALA A 69 13.47 20.28 9.25
CA ALA A 69 14.92 20.29 9.44
C ALA A 69 15.48 21.71 9.23
N ALA A 70 15.06 22.42 8.19
CA ALA A 70 15.45 23.81 7.94
C ALA A 70 14.93 24.78 9.02
N GLN A 71 13.83 24.45 9.71
CA GLN A 71 13.27 25.26 10.80
C GLN A 71 14.00 25.02 12.12
N GLN A 72 14.32 23.77 12.45
CA GLN A 72 15.13 23.41 13.63
C GLN A 72 16.55 23.97 13.55
N ILE A 73 17.17 23.96 12.36
CA ILE A 73 18.51 24.53 12.14
C ILE A 73 18.50 26.06 12.22
N ARG A 74 17.38 26.72 11.83
CA ARG A 74 17.19 28.18 12.00
C ARG A 74 17.03 28.58 13.47
N GLN A 75 16.43 27.73 14.30
CA GLN A 75 16.27 27.96 15.73
C GLN A 75 17.57 27.63 16.51
N ALA A 76 18.37 26.68 16.03
CA ALA A 76 19.71 26.35 16.54
C ALA A 76 20.79 27.35 16.07
N GLY A 77 20.45 28.64 16.00
CA GLY A 77 21.26 29.71 15.43
C GLY A 77 22.49 30.12 16.24
N GLN A 78 23.46 29.23 16.45
CA GLN A 78 24.81 29.58 16.91
C GLN A 78 25.87 28.64 16.35
N THR A 79 26.31 28.85 15.11
CA THR A 79 27.70 28.61 14.65
C THR A 79 27.83 29.16 13.22
N ARG A 80 28.44 30.36 13.12
CA ARG A 80 28.57 31.15 11.88
C ARG A 80 29.47 30.51 10.79
N THR A 81 30.06 29.35 11.05
CA THR A 81 31.03 28.69 10.14
C THR A 81 30.39 27.71 9.16
N SER A 82 29.19 27.20 9.44
CA SER A 82 28.50 26.23 8.56
C SER A 82 27.65 26.88 7.44
N LEU A 83 27.51 28.22 7.44
CA LEU A 83 26.63 28.94 6.50
C LEU A 83 27.15 29.01 5.06
N LYS A 84 28.46 28.82 4.83
CA LYS A 84 29.02 28.83 3.45
C LYS A 84 28.65 27.58 2.66
N TYR A 85 28.62 26.41 3.30
CA TYR A 85 28.16 25.16 2.68
C TYR A 85 26.63 25.09 2.52
N LEU A 86 25.89 25.82 3.37
CA LEU A 86 24.43 25.90 3.27
C LEU A 86 23.96 26.91 2.22
N ASN A 87 24.76 27.92 1.87
CA ASN A 87 24.42 28.82 0.77
C ASN A 87 24.52 28.17 -0.61
N SER A 88 25.35 27.13 -0.77
CA SER A 88 25.33 26.26 -1.96
C SER A 88 24.15 25.27 -1.97
N LEU A 89 23.53 25.02 -0.81
CA LEU A 89 22.30 24.22 -0.70
C LEU A 89 21.03 25.09 -0.80
N SER A 90 21.10 26.39 -0.51
CA SER A 90 20.01 27.35 -0.73
C SER A 90 19.90 27.81 -2.19
N THR A 91 20.90 27.47 -3.02
CA THR A 91 20.83 27.55 -4.49
C THR A 91 20.26 26.28 -5.13
N MET A 92 19.87 25.28 -4.33
CA MET A 92 19.00 24.23 -4.86
C MET A 92 17.65 24.88 -5.12
N PRO A 93 17.09 24.75 -6.34
CA PRO A 93 15.79 25.34 -6.65
C PRO A 93 14.84 24.93 -5.53
N ARG A 94 14.13 25.89 -4.93
CA ARG A 94 12.91 25.58 -4.19
C ARG A 94 12.16 24.65 -5.10
N LEU A 95 12.11 23.36 -4.74
CA LEU A 95 11.40 22.39 -5.52
C LEU A 95 9.96 22.87 -5.46
N SER A 96 9.53 23.52 -6.54
CA SER A 96 8.13 23.78 -6.84
C SER A 96 7.38 22.45 -6.68
N ASP A 97 6.07 22.42 -6.65
CA ASP A 97 5.34 21.16 -6.50
C ASP A 97 5.50 20.19 -7.71
N GLN A 98 6.48 20.40 -8.62
CA GLN A 98 6.64 19.73 -9.91
C GLN A 98 8.02 19.16 -10.36
N PRO A 99 9.11 19.09 -9.59
CA PRO A 99 10.30 18.29 -9.93
C PRO A 99 10.17 16.82 -9.48
N ASN A 100 9.11 16.46 -8.75
CA ASN A 100 8.86 15.09 -8.30
C ASN A 100 8.26 14.18 -9.39
N LYS A 101 7.68 14.73 -10.46
CA LYS A 101 7.04 13.91 -11.51
C LYS A 101 8.07 13.13 -12.33
N ALA A 102 9.17 13.76 -12.73
CA ALA A 102 10.23 13.08 -13.49
C ALA A 102 10.88 11.95 -12.68
N ILE A 103 11.11 12.16 -11.38
CA ILE A 103 11.62 11.12 -10.47
C ILE A 103 10.60 10.01 -10.30
N HIS A 104 9.34 10.36 -10.04
CA HIS A 104 8.25 9.39 -9.91
C HIS A 104 8.10 8.52 -11.17
N ASP A 105 8.13 9.14 -12.36
CA ASP A 105 7.97 8.45 -13.64
C ASP A 105 9.17 7.52 -13.93
N GLU A 106 10.36 7.91 -13.49
CA GLU A 106 11.56 7.08 -13.60
C GLU A 106 11.53 5.90 -12.61
N ILE A 107 11.13 6.14 -11.35
CA ILE A 107 10.92 5.06 -10.36
C ILE A 107 9.89 4.07 -10.88
N LEU A 108 8.77 4.57 -11.39
CA LEU A 108 7.72 3.74 -11.96
C LEU A 108 8.25 2.90 -13.12
N PHE A 109 9.07 3.48 -14.01
CA PHE A 109 9.70 2.75 -15.11
C PHE A 109 10.61 1.61 -14.62
N TYR A 110 11.47 1.84 -13.62
CA TYR A 110 12.34 0.78 -13.11
C TYR A 110 11.56 -0.32 -12.39
N LEU A 111 10.54 0.05 -11.60
CA LEU A 111 9.70 -0.92 -10.91
C LEU A 111 8.89 -1.77 -11.90
N THR A 112 8.31 -1.17 -12.94
CA THR A 112 7.54 -1.94 -13.94
C THR A 112 8.40 -2.80 -14.85
N THR A 113 9.67 -2.42 -15.07
CA THR A 113 10.55 -3.11 -16.03
C THR A 113 11.37 -4.24 -15.39
N TYR A 114 11.76 -4.07 -14.13
CA TYR A 114 12.73 -4.96 -13.47
C TYR A 114 12.26 -5.56 -12.15
N SER A 115 11.10 -5.16 -11.64
CA SER A 115 10.61 -5.59 -10.34
C SER A 115 9.36 -6.44 -10.47
N ASP A 116 9.10 -7.24 -9.44
CA ASP A 116 7.84 -7.97 -9.32
C ASP A 116 6.68 -7.02 -8.96
N ASP A 117 5.46 -7.43 -9.32
CA ASP A 117 4.21 -6.68 -9.07
C ASP A 117 4.02 -6.32 -7.59
N ALA A 118 4.55 -7.14 -6.68
CA ALA A 118 4.54 -6.91 -5.23
C ALA A 118 5.19 -5.59 -4.85
N HIS A 119 6.38 -5.32 -5.40
CA HIS A 119 7.18 -4.12 -5.11
C HIS A 119 6.54 -2.86 -5.70
N LEU A 120 5.92 -2.99 -6.88
CA LEU A 120 5.16 -1.91 -7.51
C LEU A 120 3.96 -1.50 -6.65
N LEU A 121 3.22 -2.48 -6.11
CA LEU A 121 2.08 -2.22 -5.23
C LEU A 121 2.52 -1.61 -3.89
N ASP A 122 3.61 -2.11 -3.31
CA ASP A 122 4.20 -1.55 -2.09
C ASP A 122 4.54 -0.07 -2.26
N TYR A 123 5.13 0.29 -3.41
CA TYR A 123 5.39 1.68 -3.77
C TYR A 123 4.10 2.51 -3.84
N TYR A 124 3.07 2.05 -4.56
CA TYR A 124 1.81 2.82 -4.66
C TYR A 124 1.16 3.05 -3.29
N ILE A 125 1.13 2.05 -2.42
CA ILE A 125 0.52 2.17 -1.09
C ILE A 125 1.36 3.07 -0.17
N ARG A 126 2.69 3.02 -0.26
CA ARG A 126 3.59 3.89 0.53
C ARG A 126 3.46 5.35 0.14
N HIS A 127 3.32 5.64 -1.14
CA HIS A 127 3.22 7.00 -1.69
C HIS A 127 1.77 7.55 -1.76
N GLU A 128 0.79 6.83 -1.20
CA GLU A 128 -0.63 7.21 -1.16
C GLU A 128 -1.31 7.29 -2.55
N PHE A 129 -0.77 6.58 -3.56
CA PHE A 129 -1.37 6.42 -4.88
C PHE A 129 -2.39 5.26 -4.87
N HIS A 130 -3.39 5.39 -3.99
CA HIS A 130 -4.37 4.33 -3.74
C HIS A 130 -5.19 3.96 -4.97
N THR A 131 -5.56 4.94 -5.80
CA THR A 131 -6.33 4.71 -7.03
C THR A 131 -5.60 3.79 -8.00
N GLN A 132 -4.31 4.04 -8.25
CA GLN A 132 -3.49 3.22 -9.13
C GLN A 132 -3.27 1.82 -8.55
N ALA A 133 -3.10 1.70 -7.23
CA ALA A 133 -2.98 0.40 -6.57
C ALA A 133 -4.26 -0.46 -6.71
N PHE A 134 -5.45 0.15 -6.64
CA PHE A 134 -6.72 -0.57 -6.70
C PHE A 134 -7.12 -0.97 -8.12
N GLU A 135 -6.71 -0.21 -9.14
CA GLU A 135 -6.91 -0.57 -10.55
C GLU A 135 -6.02 -1.72 -11.00
N TYR A 136 -4.90 -1.94 -10.30
CA TYR A 136 -3.93 -2.95 -10.66
C TYR A 136 -4.47 -4.37 -10.47
N LYS A 137 -4.46 -5.16 -11.55
CA LYS A 137 -4.91 -6.56 -11.53
C LYS A 137 -3.83 -7.44 -10.90
N CYS A 138 -4.03 -7.83 -9.65
CA CYS A 138 -3.12 -8.70 -8.91
C CYS A 138 -3.80 -10.00 -8.44
N SER A 139 -3.00 -10.98 -8.04
CA SER A 139 -3.50 -12.24 -7.45
C SER A 139 -4.09 -12.01 -6.05
N LEU A 140 -4.89 -12.97 -5.57
CA LEU A 140 -5.56 -12.89 -4.26
C LEU A 140 -4.57 -12.71 -3.09
N THR A 141 -3.43 -13.41 -3.13
CA THR A 141 -2.39 -13.35 -2.10
C THR A 141 -1.67 -12.01 -2.10
N VAL A 142 -1.29 -11.52 -3.29
CA VAL A 142 -0.62 -10.23 -3.45
C VAL A 142 -1.54 -9.09 -3.01
N PHE A 143 -2.82 -9.14 -3.36
CA PHE A 143 -3.82 -8.15 -2.90
C PHE A 143 -3.91 -8.11 -1.36
N ARG A 144 -3.95 -9.27 -0.71
CA ARG A 144 -3.99 -9.36 0.75
C ARG A 144 -2.73 -8.74 1.37
N ASP A 145 -1.56 -9.17 0.93
CA ASP A 145 -0.28 -8.88 1.59
C ASP A 145 0.22 -7.45 1.33
N HIS A 146 0.04 -6.93 0.11
CA HIS A 146 0.59 -5.64 -0.32
C HIS A 146 -0.43 -4.50 -0.36
N ILE A 147 -1.74 -4.80 -0.40
CA ILE A 147 -2.79 -3.77 -0.42
C ILE A 147 -3.59 -3.77 0.89
N TYR A 148 -4.28 -4.87 1.19
CA TYR A 148 -5.23 -4.89 2.32
C TYR A 148 -4.54 -4.79 3.68
N MET A 149 -3.53 -5.63 3.94
CA MET A 149 -2.83 -5.65 5.23
C MET A 149 -2.09 -4.34 5.55
N PRO A 150 -1.38 -3.69 4.60
CA PRO A 150 -0.77 -2.39 4.84
C PRO A 150 -1.80 -1.28 5.10
N LEU A 151 -2.94 -1.28 4.38
CA LEU A 151 -4.03 -0.33 4.63
C LEU A 151 -4.68 -0.54 5.99
N LEU A 152 -4.83 -1.79 6.43
CA LEU A 152 -5.33 -2.14 7.76
C LEU A 152 -4.39 -1.61 8.84
N LYS A 153 -3.09 -1.87 8.72
CA LYS A 153 -2.07 -1.40 9.68
C LYS A 153 -2.02 0.13 9.78
N ARG A 154 -2.23 0.83 8.66
CA ARG A 154 -2.23 2.31 8.61
C ARG A 154 -3.60 2.94 8.86
N ASN A 155 -4.64 2.15 9.12
CA ASN A 155 -6.03 2.60 9.29
C ASN A 155 -6.60 3.39 8.09
N HIS A 156 -6.14 3.06 6.87
CA HIS A 156 -6.57 3.68 5.60
C HIS A 156 -7.57 2.84 4.81
N ILE A 157 -8.15 1.79 5.41
CA ILE A 157 -9.13 0.89 4.75
C ILE A 157 -10.33 1.66 4.17
N LYS A 158 -10.73 2.76 4.81
CA LYS A 158 -11.84 3.59 4.32
C LYS A 158 -11.62 4.08 2.89
N HIS A 159 -10.36 4.31 2.47
CA HIS A 159 -10.05 4.69 1.09
C HIS A 159 -10.37 3.58 0.09
N LEU A 160 -10.08 2.32 0.45
CA LEU A 160 -10.45 1.15 -0.37
C LEU A 160 -11.97 1.01 -0.47
N PHE A 161 -12.67 1.11 0.65
CA PHE A 161 -14.14 1.02 0.68
C PHE A 161 -14.81 2.12 -0.14
N ASN A 162 -14.34 3.36 0.00
CA ASN A 162 -14.84 4.48 -0.80
C ASN A 162 -14.58 4.30 -2.30
N TYR A 163 -13.42 3.75 -2.66
CA TYR A 163 -13.07 3.46 -4.06
C TYR A 163 -14.00 2.40 -4.67
N ILE A 164 -14.27 1.32 -3.93
CA ILE A 164 -15.18 0.25 -4.37
C ILE A 164 -16.60 0.80 -4.56
N LEU A 165 -17.07 1.62 -3.61
CA LEU A 165 -18.39 2.26 -3.68
C LEU A 165 -18.49 3.23 -4.86
N SER A 166 -17.46 4.03 -5.14
CA SER A 166 -17.50 5.03 -6.21
C SER A 166 -17.46 4.44 -7.61
N HIS A 167 -16.79 3.31 -7.81
CA HIS A 167 -16.63 2.69 -9.13
C HIS A 167 -17.71 1.63 -9.44
N ASN A 168 -18.65 1.37 -8.53
CA ASN A 168 -19.64 0.28 -8.64
C ASN A 168 -19.03 -1.09 -8.99
N ASN A 169 -17.74 -1.27 -8.72
CA ASN A 169 -16.94 -2.45 -9.08
C ASN A 169 -17.04 -3.55 -8.02
N ASN A 170 -18.18 -3.66 -7.32
CA ASN A 170 -18.31 -4.61 -6.21
C ASN A 170 -18.02 -6.06 -6.67
N ASN A 171 -18.44 -6.39 -7.89
CA ASN A 171 -18.28 -7.74 -8.45
C ASN A 171 -16.81 -8.13 -8.70
N SER A 172 -15.93 -7.19 -9.08
CA SER A 172 -14.51 -7.49 -9.32
C SER A 172 -13.77 -7.74 -8.01
N PHE A 173 -14.09 -6.97 -6.97
CA PHE A 173 -13.46 -7.12 -5.65
C PHE A 173 -14.09 -8.24 -4.81
N THR A 174 -15.30 -8.72 -5.13
CA THR A 174 -16.01 -9.73 -4.33
C THR A 174 -15.15 -10.98 -4.05
N HIS A 175 -14.40 -11.47 -5.04
CA HIS A 175 -13.51 -12.64 -4.86
C HIS A 175 -12.34 -12.33 -3.91
N HIS A 176 -11.72 -11.16 -4.06
CA HIS A 176 -10.64 -10.70 -3.18
C HIS A 176 -11.11 -10.46 -1.75
N LEU A 177 -12.28 -9.84 -1.56
CA LEU A 177 -12.85 -9.55 -0.25
C LEU A 177 -13.26 -10.85 0.48
N LYS A 178 -13.85 -11.82 -0.23
CA LYS A 178 -14.14 -13.15 0.33
C LYS A 178 -12.88 -13.87 0.79
N PHE A 179 -11.82 -13.85 -0.01
CA PHE A 179 -10.52 -14.43 0.35
C PHE A 179 -9.90 -13.75 1.59
N ILE A 180 -10.09 -12.43 1.73
CA ILE A 180 -9.66 -11.72 2.93
C ILE A 180 -10.51 -12.11 4.13
N CYS A 181 -11.83 -12.25 3.99
CA CYS A 181 -12.70 -12.72 5.07
C CYS A 181 -12.28 -14.11 5.60
N THR A 182 -11.94 -15.04 4.71
CA THR A 182 -11.44 -16.37 5.12
C THR A 182 -10.12 -16.24 5.89
N TYR A 183 -9.20 -15.43 5.39
CA TYR A 183 -7.92 -15.18 6.05
C TYR A 183 -8.09 -14.51 7.43
N LEU A 184 -8.93 -13.49 7.56
CA LEU A 184 -9.17 -12.80 8.83
C LEU A 184 -9.85 -13.71 9.87
N ASN A 185 -10.69 -14.64 9.42
CA ASN A 185 -11.29 -15.64 10.31
C ASN A 185 -10.23 -16.67 10.79
N GLU A 186 -9.30 -17.09 9.93
CA GLU A 186 -8.17 -17.96 10.33
C GLU A 186 -7.20 -17.28 11.31
N GLN A 187 -6.95 -15.98 11.14
CA GLN A 187 -6.07 -15.19 12.01
C GLN A 187 -6.77 -14.64 13.28
N GLU A 188 -8.02 -15.04 13.53
CA GLU A 188 -8.83 -14.58 14.68
C GLU A 188 -8.97 -13.04 14.79
N MET A 189 -8.90 -12.33 13.66
CA MET A 189 -9.03 -10.86 13.60
C MET A 189 -10.49 -10.43 13.50
N TYR A 190 -11.29 -10.77 14.52
CA TYR A 190 -12.75 -10.65 14.45
C TYR A 190 -13.29 -9.22 14.30
N HIS A 191 -12.62 -8.20 14.86
CA HIS A 191 -13.05 -6.81 14.68
C HIS A 191 -12.95 -6.35 13.22
N SER A 192 -11.81 -6.62 12.57
CA SER A 192 -11.58 -6.26 11.17
C SER A 192 -12.47 -7.09 10.24
N LEU A 193 -12.68 -8.38 10.58
CA LEU A 193 -13.60 -9.26 9.86
C LEU A 193 -15.04 -8.72 9.89
N GLN A 194 -15.54 -8.34 11.08
CA GLN A 194 -16.89 -7.79 11.23
C GLN A 194 -17.07 -6.51 10.42
N GLN A 195 -16.09 -5.60 10.47
CA GLN A 195 -16.13 -4.36 9.70
C GLN A 195 -16.19 -4.62 8.19
N LEU A 196 -15.43 -5.62 7.71
CA LEU A 196 -15.44 -6.01 6.31
C LEU A 196 -16.77 -6.69 5.90
N GLN A 197 -17.32 -7.56 6.76
CA GLN A 197 -18.60 -8.22 6.51
C GLN A 197 -19.77 -7.22 6.43
N LEU A 198 -19.80 -6.23 7.33
CA LEU A 198 -20.78 -5.14 7.28
C LEU A 198 -20.67 -4.34 5.98
N PHE A 199 -19.44 -4.06 5.52
CA PHE A 199 -19.22 -3.37 4.24
C PHE A 199 -19.73 -4.18 3.04
N MET A 200 -19.58 -5.50 3.06
CA MET A 200 -20.11 -6.39 2.01
C MET A 200 -21.61 -6.64 2.09
N ASN A 201 -22.32 -6.06 3.07
CA ASN A 201 -23.71 -6.37 3.40
C ASN A 201 -23.95 -7.86 3.74
N ASP A 202 -22.92 -8.54 4.27
CA ASP A 202 -23.05 -9.92 4.75
C ASP A 202 -23.46 -9.90 6.23
N PHE A 203 -24.71 -9.50 6.47
CA PHE A 203 -25.24 -9.31 7.80
C PHE A 203 -25.30 -10.60 8.63
N THR A 204 -25.51 -11.75 7.97
CA THR A 204 -25.58 -13.05 8.66
C THR A 204 -24.22 -13.43 9.25
N ASN A 205 -23.15 -13.36 8.45
CA ASN A 205 -21.81 -13.66 8.93
C ASN A 205 -21.29 -12.57 9.87
N ALA A 206 -21.65 -11.30 9.65
CA ALA A 206 -21.36 -10.21 10.59
C ALA A 206 -21.96 -10.49 11.97
N ALA A 207 -23.22 -10.93 12.05
CA ALA A 207 -23.87 -11.28 13.30
C ALA A 207 -23.19 -12.46 14.02
N ILE A 208 -22.84 -13.52 13.28
CA ILE A 208 -22.07 -14.65 13.82
C ILE A 208 -20.72 -14.18 14.37
N THR A 209 -19.99 -13.34 13.63
CA THR A 209 -18.72 -12.77 14.08
C THR A 209 -18.91 -11.90 15.33
N SER A 210 -20.01 -11.15 15.41
CA SER A 210 -20.37 -10.34 16.58
C SER A 210 -20.59 -11.21 17.84
N ILE A 211 -21.26 -12.35 17.67
CA ILE A 211 -21.46 -13.34 18.72
C ILE A 211 -20.11 -13.97 19.13
N LYS A 212 -19.26 -14.34 18.17
CA LYS A 212 -17.91 -14.85 18.46
C LYS A 212 -17.12 -13.83 19.28
N LEU A 213 -17.18 -12.57 18.88
CA LEU A 213 -16.51 -11.46 19.55
C LEU A 213 -17.04 -11.23 20.98
N PHE A 214 -18.34 -11.43 21.20
CA PHE A 214 -18.96 -11.46 22.53
C PHE A 214 -18.48 -12.64 23.40
N THR A 215 -18.22 -13.81 22.79
CA THR A 215 -17.80 -15.02 23.51
C THR A 215 -16.31 -15.09 23.80
N LEU A 216 -15.48 -14.34 23.06
CA LEU A 216 -14.04 -14.33 23.25
C LEU A 216 -13.68 -13.59 24.54
N ASN A 217 -13.27 -14.37 25.54
CA ASN A 217 -12.87 -13.91 26.88
C ASN A 217 -11.54 -13.13 26.86
N ARG A 218 -11.47 -11.96 26.21
CA ARG A 218 -10.28 -11.11 26.28
C ARG A 218 -10.62 -9.65 26.61
N THR A 219 -10.18 -9.27 27.81
CA THR A 219 -9.91 -7.94 28.39
C THR A 219 -11.00 -7.28 29.27
N THR A 220 -10.51 -6.89 30.45
CA THR A 220 -10.98 -6.03 31.55
C THR A 220 -12.50 -5.80 31.76
N TYR A 221 -12.98 -6.18 32.95
CA TYR A 221 -14.40 -6.20 33.39
C TYR A 221 -15.19 -4.89 33.15
N LEU A 222 -14.54 -3.73 33.17
CA LEU A 222 -15.18 -2.41 33.06
C LEU A 222 -15.47 -1.99 31.61
N ASP A 223 -14.67 -2.47 30.65
CA ASP A 223 -14.88 -2.22 29.22
C ASP A 223 -15.95 -3.16 28.62
N LEU A 224 -16.34 -4.18 29.40
CA LEU A 224 -17.18 -5.29 28.99
C LEU A 224 -18.63 -4.87 28.79
N PHE A 225 -19.24 -4.06 29.66
CA PHE A 225 -20.70 -3.89 29.62
C PHE A 225 -21.17 -3.13 28.38
N GLU A 226 -20.58 -1.97 28.08
CA GLU A 226 -20.98 -1.17 26.93
C GLU A 226 -20.55 -1.81 25.60
N LYS A 227 -19.30 -2.27 25.47
CA LYS A 227 -18.82 -2.86 24.21
C LYS A 227 -19.54 -4.18 23.90
N ARG A 228 -19.76 -5.02 24.90
CA ARG A 228 -20.41 -6.33 24.74
C ARG A 228 -21.90 -6.21 24.43
N LEU A 229 -22.61 -5.27 25.08
CA LEU A 229 -23.98 -4.93 24.71
C LEU A 229 -24.05 -4.37 23.29
N ASN A 230 -23.09 -3.51 22.90
CA ASN A 230 -23.01 -3.01 21.53
C ASN A 230 -22.80 -4.15 20.52
N TYR A 231 -21.99 -5.17 20.79
CA TYR A 231 -21.87 -6.32 19.88
C TYR A 231 -23.16 -7.12 19.74
N LEU A 232 -23.89 -7.34 20.84
CA LEU A 232 -25.20 -8.01 20.78
C LEU A 232 -26.24 -7.17 20.05
N ARG A 233 -26.26 -5.85 20.29
CA ARG A 233 -27.15 -4.93 19.59
C ARG A 233 -26.85 -4.90 18.10
N ASN A 234 -25.58 -4.79 17.72
CA ASN A 234 -25.15 -4.84 16.32
C ASN A 234 -25.54 -6.17 15.67
N ALA A 235 -25.41 -7.30 16.38
CA ALA A 235 -25.85 -8.60 15.86
C ALA A 235 -27.37 -8.63 15.60
N LEU A 236 -28.15 -8.08 16.53
CA LEU A 236 -29.60 -7.96 16.41
C LEU A 236 -30.00 -7.08 15.23
N GLU A 237 -29.37 -5.91 15.08
CA GLU A 237 -29.57 -5.00 13.94
C GLU A 237 -29.22 -5.69 12.61
N CYS A 238 -28.12 -6.43 12.56
CA CYS A 238 -27.74 -7.22 11.37
C CYS A 238 -28.79 -8.29 11.03
N PHE A 239 -29.32 -9.02 12.02
CA PHE A 239 -30.37 -10.01 11.78
C PHE A 239 -31.67 -9.36 11.28
N GLN A 240 -32.04 -8.20 11.82
CA GLN A 240 -33.21 -7.45 11.35
C GLN A 240 -33.03 -6.99 9.91
N GLN A 241 -31.86 -6.45 9.57
CA GLN A 241 -31.55 -6.01 8.21
C GLN A 241 -31.53 -7.17 7.21
N GLY A 242 -30.90 -8.29 7.59
CA GLY A 242 -30.92 -9.51 6.77
C GLY A 242 -32.33 -10.02 6.50
N LYS A 243 -33.24 -9.94 7.49
CA LYS A 243 -34.65 -10.29 7.29
C LYS A 243 -35.34 -9.36 6.29
N ILE A 244 -35.13 -8.05 6.40
CA ILE A 244 -35.69 -7.06 5.47
C ILE A 244 -35.19 -7.30 4.05
N ASP A 245 -33.90 -7.59 3.87
CA ASP A 245 -33.31 -7.85 2.55
C ASP A 245 -33.89 -9.13 1.92
N THR A 246 -34.16 -10.18 2.72
CA THR A 246 -34.85 -11.38 2.23
C THR A 246 -36.30 -11.12 1.83
N GLU A 247 -37.02 -10.27 2.57
CA GLU A 247 -38.41 -9.91 2.23
C GLU A 247 -38.47 -9.03 0.96
N GLN A 248 -37.53 -8.10 0.79
CA GLN A 248 -37.44 -7.25 -0.41
C GLN A 248 -37.04 -8.02 -1.67
N THR A 249 -36.18 -9.04 -1.55
CA THR A 249 -35.81 -9.89 -2.68
C THR A 249 -36.97 -10.79 -3.12
N MET A 250 -37.79 -11.29 -2.18
CA MET A 250 -39.01 -12.04 -2.51
C MET A 250 -40.08 -11.18 -3.22
N MET A 251 -40.22 -9.90 -2.85
CA MET A 251 -41.16 -8.99 -3.51
C MET A 251 -40.76 -8.55 -4.94
N LYS A 252 -39.47 -8.64 -5.32
CA LYS A 252 -39.00 -8.29 -6.68
C LYS A 252 -39.12 -9.43 -7.69
N ILE A 253 -39.44 -10.64 -7.23
CA ILE A 253 -39.54 -11.85 -8.05
C ILE A 253 -41.01 -12.15 -8.45
N GLN A 254 -41.98 -11.45 -7.85
CA GLN A 254 -43.40 -11.45 -8.24
C GLN A 254 -43.69 -10.35 -9.25
#